data_AF-A0A953ISY2-F1
#
_entry.id   AF-A0A953ISY2-F1
#
_cell.length_a   1.000
_cell.length_b   1.000
_cell.length_c   1.000
_cell.angle_alpha   90.00
_cell.angle_beta   90.00
_cell.angle_gamma   90.00
#
_symmetry.space_group_name_H-M   'P 1'
#
loop_
_entity.id
_entity.type
_entity.pdbx_description
1 polymer ?
#
loop_
_entity_poly.entity_id
_entity_poly.type
_entity_poly.pdbx_seq_one_letter_code
_entity_poly.pdbx_strand_id
1 'polypeptide(L)' 'MLDDDIVEAAEKLLDICRRKKLTIATAESCTAGLVAGTLSEVPGVSSMLERGFITYSN' A
#
# COMPACT_ATOMS: atom_id res chain seq x y z
N MET A 1 -9.66 -13.31 3.32
CA MET A 1 -8.24 -13.39 2.92
C MET A 1 -8.09 -12.58 1.66
N LEU A 2 -7.00 -11.80 1.54
CA LEU A 2 -6.65 -11.16 0.27
C LEU A 2 -6.20 -12.23 -0.72
N ASP A 3 -6.40 -11.98 -2.00
CA ASP A 3 -5.96 -12.90 -3.06
C ASP A 3 -4.42 -12.93 -3.10
N ASP A 4 -3.84 -14.10 -3.37
CA ASP A 4 -2.38 -14.32 -3.29
C ASP A 4 -1.61 -13.42 -4.27
N ASP A 5 -2.19 -13.12 -5.43
CA ASP A 5 -1.60 -12.25 -6.44
C ASP A 5 -1.52 -10.77 -5.98
N ILE A 6 -2.52 -10.32 -5.23
CA ILE A 6 -2.55 -8.99 -4.62
C ILE A 6 -1.46 -8.87 -3.54
N VAL A 7 -1.27 -9.90 -2.73
CA VAL A 7 -0.21 -9.95 -1.70
C VAL A 7 1.16 -9.94 -2.36
N GLU A 8 1.38 -10.76 -3.40
CA GLU A 8 2.65 -10.82 -4.12
C GLU A 8 2.99 -9.47 -4.78
N ALA A 9 2.00 -8.78 -5.34
CA ALA A 9 2.18 -7.45 -5.91
C ALA A 9 2.60 -6.41 -4.85
N ALA A 10 1.98 -6.45 -3.66
CA ALA A 10 2.31 -5.58 -2.55
C ALA A 10 3.76 -5.79 -2.06
N GLU A 11 4.17 -7.04 -1.88
CA GLU A 11 5.54 -7.39 -1.48
C GLU A 11 6.58 -6.90 -2.49
N LYS A 12 6.34 -7.11 -3.79
CA LYS A 12 7.22 -6.64 -4.87
C LYS A 12 7.37 -5.13 -4.87
N LEU A 13 6.26 -4.38 -4.71
CA LEU A 13 6.29 -2.92 -4.63
C LEU A 13 7.13 -2.45 -3.44
N LEU A 14 6.91 -3.04 -2.26
CA LEU A 14 7.61 -2.65 -1.04
C LEU A 14 9.10 -2.98 -1.08
N ASP A 15 9.50 -4.09 -1.71
CA ASP A 15 10.91 -4.41 -1.94
C ASP A 15 11.60 -3.38 -2.83
N ILE A 16 10.92 -2.93 -3.90
CA ILE A 16 11.42 -1.85 -4.76
C ILE A 16 11.58 -0.55 -3.97
N CYS A 17 10.56 -0.15 -3.19
CA CYS A 17 10.62 1.07 -2.39
C CYS A 17 11.73 1.01 -1.33
N ARG A 18 11.88 -0.12 -0.65
CA ARG A 18 12.94 -0.35 0.34
C ARG A 18 14.34 -0.19 -0.28
N ARG A 19 14.61 -0.85 -1.40
CA ARG A 19 15.91 -0.75 -2.09
C ARG A 19 16.23 0.67 -2.57
N LYS A 20 15.20 1.39 -3.01
CA LYS A 20 15.34 2.76 -3.54
C LYS A 20 15.18 3.85 -2.48
N LYS A 21 14.92 3.50 -1.21
CA LYS A 21 14.62 4.44 -0.12
C LYS A 21 13.47 5.40 -0.47
N LEU A 22 12.41 4.86 -1.06
CA LEU A 22 11.21 5.61 -1.42
C LEU A 22 10.12 5.43 -0.36
N THR A 23 9.33 6.47 -0.17
CA THR A 23 8.09 6.43 0.59
C THR A 23 6.87 6.31 -0.34
N ILE A 24 5.75 5.86 0.21
CA ILE A 24 4.49 5.63 -0.49
C ILE A 24 3.41 6.46 0.19
N ALA A 25 2.58 7.12 -0.62
CA ALA A 25 1.30 7.67 -0.19
C ALA A 25 0.19 7.14 -1.12
N THR A 26 -0.98 6.83 -0.59
CA THR A 26 -2.16 6.42 -1.39
C THR A 26 -3.22 7.51 -1.41
N ALA A 27 -3.94 7.64 -2.53
CA ALA A 27 -5.16 8.41 -2.64
C ALA A 27 -6.22 7.50 -3.27
N GLU A 28 -7.32 7.29 -2.56
CA GLU A 28 -8.27 6.22 -2.81
C GLU A 28 -9.70 6.78 -2.82
N SER A 29 -10.52 6.31 -3.75
CA SER A 29 -11.96 6.59 -3.79
C SER A 29 -12.71 5.26 -3.74
N CYS A 30 -12.98 4.62 -4.89
CA CYS A 30 -13.71 3.35 -4.96
C CYS A 30 -13.09 2.18 -4.18
N THR A 31 -11.78 2.17 -3.97
CA THR A 31 -11.10 1.14 -3.16
C THR A 31 -11.24 1.38 -1.66
N ALA A 32 -11.66 2.57 -1.23
CA ALA A 32 -11.97 2.91 0.15
C ALA A 32 -10.90 2.49 1.18
N GLY A 33 -9.62 2.54 0.82
CA GLY A 33 -8.51 2.17 1.71
C GLY A 33 -7.99 0.75 1.52
N LEU A 34 -8.56 -0.05 0.62
CA LEU A 34 -8.08 -1.42 0.37
C LEU A 34 -6.65 -1.46 -0.17
N VAL A 35 -6.19 -0.42 -0.88
CA VAL A 35 -4.79 -0.37 -1.35
C VAL A 35 -3.86 -0.14 -0.16
N ALA A 36 -4.11 0.90 0.65
CA ALA A 36 -3.33 1.14 1.87
C ALA A 36 -3.39 -0.05 2.84
N GLY A 37 -4.57 -0.64 3.01
CA GLY A 37 -4.79 -1.82 3.85
C GLY A 37 -3.96 -3.01 3.40
N THR A 38 -4.01 -3.33 2.10
CA THR A 38 -3.19 -4.41 1.51
C THR A 38 -1.70 -4.19 1.76
N LEU A 39 -1.19 -2.98 1.52
CA LEU A 39 0.21 -2.66 1.79
C LEU A 39 0.53 -2.80 3.28
N SER A 40 -0.39 -2.42 4.17
CA SER A 40 -0.20 -2.44 5.61
C SER A 40 -0.05 -3.84 6.21
N GLU A 41 -0.52 -4.89 5.51
CA GLU A 41 -0.36 -6.28 5.93
C GLU A 41 1.08 -6.80 5.77
N VAL A 42 1.92 -6.13 4.96
CA VAL A 42 3.30 -6.57 4.72
C VAL A 42 4.23 -6.09 5.83
N PRO A 43 4.98 -6.98 6.51
CA PRO A 43 5.88 -6.60 7.59
C PRO A 43 6.92 -5.54 7.20
N GLY A 44 7.10 -4.54 8.07
CA GLY A 44 8.08 -3.46 7.88
C GLY A 44 7.62 -2.32 6.97
N VAL A 45 6.38 -2.36 6.46
CA VAL A 45 5.79 -1.31 5.61
C VAL A 45 5.74 0.06 6.27
N SER A 46 5.74 0.16 7.59
CA SER A 46 5.76 1.45 8.33
C SER A 46 6.98 2.34 8.02
N SER A 47 8.04 1.77 7.46
CA SER A 47 9.22 2.53 7.01
C SER A 47 9.09 3.07 5.58
N MET A 48 8.02 2.74 4.85
CA MET A 48 7.74 3.19 3.49
C MET A 48 6.36 3.84 3.34
N LEU A 49 5.29 3.23 3.85
CA LEU A 49 3.92 3.76 3.76
C LEU A 49 3.75 4.89 4.76
N GLU A 50 3.68 6.12 4.24
CA GLU A 50 3.65 7.33 5.06
C GLU A 50 2.23 7.76 5.41
N ARG A 51 1.31 7.71 4.43
CA ARG A 51 -0.07 8.19 4.57
C ARG A 51 -1.00 7.58 3.52
N GLY A 52 -2.29 7.54 3.84
CA GLY A 52 -3.35 7.20 2.90
C GLY A 52 -4.48 8.21 3.00
N PHE A 53 -5.04 8.61 1.86
CA PHE A 53 -6.20 9.48 1.76
C PHE A 53 -7.36 8.71 1.15
N ILE A 54 -8.51 8.74 1.80
CA ILE A 54 -9.75 8.19 1.26
C ILE A 54 -10.68 9.37 0.97
N THR A 55 -10.86 9.68 -0.31
CA THR A 55 -11.64 10.83 -0.82
C THR A 55 -12.73 10.33 -1.75
N TYR A 56 -13.82 9.85 -1.14
CA TYR A 56 -14.87 9.14 -1.88
C TYR A 56 -15.78 10.07 -2.70
N SER A 57 -16.02 11.27 -2.20
CA SER A 57 -16.90 12.27 -2.81
C SER A 57 -16.13 13.51 -3.24
N ASN A 58 -16.71 14.22 -4.21
CA ASN A 58 -16.27 15.57 -4.62
C ASN A 58 -16.79 16.65 -3.68
#